data_AF-A0A7W7WZ17-F1
#
_entry.id   AF-A0A7W7WZ17-F1
#
_cell.length_a   1.000
_cell.length_b   1.000
_cell.length_c   1.000
_cell.angle_alpha   90.00
_cell.angle_beta   90.00
_cell.angle_gamma   90.00
#
_symmetry.space_group_name_H-M   'P 1'
#
loop_
_entity.id
_entity.type
_entity.pdbx_description
1 polymer ?
#
loop_
_entity_poly.entity_id
_entity_poly.type
_entity_poly.pdbx_seq_one_letter_code
_entity_poly.pdbx_strand_id
1 'polypeptide(L)'
;MFEYLVLGDVTLVIETPGNEFSVVTDSRIGRSARRERDFADALPYGSSEKANALVAMKRAELECRNREGGYWIAGSDPSAAEHALVGRFGASSVGRFALLTDGAARAVDLFGMFDWSHAFKLLADRGAHGLIGAVRHVESSDPAVLRWPRNKVSDDASVVYAELRPCMR
;
A
#
# COMPACT_ATOMS: atom_id res chain seq x y z
N MET A 1 23.86 3.50 7.19
CA MET A 1 22.96 2.33 7.23
C MET A 1 21.61 2.79 6.71
N PHE A 2 20.84 1.93 6.03
CA PHE A 2 19.45 2.22 5.71
C PHE A 2 18.56 1.39 6.63
N GLU A 3 17.63 2.03 7.33
CA GLU A 3 16.75 1.38 8.29
C GLU A 3 15.33 1.76 7.97
N TYR A 4 14.40 0.83 8.17
CA TYR A 4 12.99 1.09 7.94
C TYR A 4 12.13 0.53 9.05
N LEU A 5 10.96 1.15 9.17
CA LEU A 5 9.84 0.75 9.99
C LEU A 5 8.59 0.93 9.15
N VAL A 6 7.82 -0.14 8.93
CA VAL A 6 6.57 -0.15 8.17
C VAL A 6 5.42 -0.56 9.08
N LEU A 7 4.39 0.28 9.15
CA LEU A 7 3.22 0.10 9.98
C LEU A 7 1.98 0.54 9.20
N GLY A 8 0.88 -0.21 9.33
CA GLY A 8 -0.30 0.00 8.50
C GLY A 8 -0.11 -0.51 7.07
N ASP A 9 -1.11 -0.33 6.22
CA ASP A 9 -1.15 -0.79 4.82
C ASP A 9 -0.26 0.02 3.86
N VAL A 10 0.87 0.51 4.37
CA VAL A 10 1.92 1.17 3.60
C VAL A 10 2.86 0.12 3.01
N THR A 11 3.30 0.37 1.78
CA THR A 11 4.27 -0.44 1.05
C THR A 11 5.59 0.30 0.92
N LEU A 12 6.67 -0.29 1.41
CA LEU A 12 8.05 0.11 1.15
C LEU A 12 8.62 -0.78 0.06
N VAL A 13 9.14 -0.17 -1.01
CA VAL A 13 9.85 -0.86 -2.08
C VAL A 13 11.27 -0.33 -2.15
N ILE A 14 12.24 -1.23 -2.18
CA ILE A 14 13.66 -0.92 -2.21
C ILE A 14 14.27 -1.58 -3.44
N GLU A 15 14.92 -0.79 -4.29
CA GLU A 15 15.76 -1.31 -5.37
C GLU A 15 17.11 -1.74 -4.77
N THR A 16 17.37 -3.05 -4.83
CA THR A 16 18.62 -3.68 -4.39
C THR A 16 19.57 -3.86 -5.58
N PRO A 17 20.87 -4.16 -5.35
CA PRO A 17 21.83 -4.34 -6.44
C PRO A 17 21.35 -5.42 -7.44
N GLY A 18 21.64 -5.22 -8.72
CA GLY A 18 21.17 -6.11 -9.78
C GLY A 18 19.79 -5.77 -10.36
N ASN A 19 19.22 -4.60 -10.01
CA ASN A 19 17.85 -4.19 -10.38
C ASN A 19 16.77 -5.13 -9.83
N GLU A 20 17.03 -5.71 -8.65
CA GLU A 20 16.05 -6.49 -7.90
C GLU A 20 15.26 -5.57 -6.96
N PHE A 21 14.07 -6.02 -6.54
CA PHE A 21 13.17 -5.25 -5.70
C PHE A 21 12.78 -6.03 -4.44
N SER A 22 13.07 -5.45 -3.28
CA SER A 22 12.55 -5.92 -2.00
C SER A 22 11.30 -5.13 -1.65
N VAL A 23 10.18 -5.83 -1.42
CA VAL A 23 8.88 -5.23 -1.10
C VAL A 23 8.49 -5.60 0.31
N VAL A 24 8.18 -4.59 1.13
CA VAL A 24 7.74 -4.76 2.51
C VAL A 24 6.41 -4.04 2.67
N THR A 25 5.34 -4.81 2.91
CA THR A 25 4.00 -4.29 3.17
C THR A 25 3.47 -4.91 4.45
N ASP A 26 2.98 -4.10 5.38
CA ASP A 26 2.25 -4.62 6.52
C ASP A 26 0.80 -4.95 6.13
N SER A 27 0.61 -6.21 5.74
CA SER A 27 -0.65 -6.76 5.28
C SER A 27 -1.60 -7.20 6.40
N ARG A 28 -1.32 -6.88 7.68
CA ARG A 28 -2.19 -7.29 8.82
C ARG A 28 -3.60 -6.73 8.71
N ILE A 29 -3.78 -5.52 8.20
CA ILE A 29 -5.10 -4.90 7.98
C ILE A 29 -5.94 -5.75 7.01
N GLY A 30 -5.35 -6.17 5.88
CA GLY A 30 -6.05 -7.02 4.92
C GLY A 30 -6.42 -8.41 5.48
N ARG A 31 -5.80 -8.83 6.59
CA ARG A 31 -6.08 -10.10 7.28
C ARG A 31 -7.05 -9.95 8.46
N SER A 32 -7.41 -8.73 8.87
CA SER A 32 -8.44 -8.50 9.87
C SER A 32 -9.83 -8.49 9.21
N ALA A 33 -10.87 -8.74 10.01
CA ALA A 33 -12.26 -8.74 9.56
C ALA A 33 -12.50 -9.55 8.25
N ARG A 34 -11.78 -10.67 8.06
CA ARG A 34 -11.80 -11.44 6.80
C ARG A 34 -13.21 -11.86 6.41
N ARG A 35 -13.98 -12.35 7.37
CA ARG A 35 -15.35 -12.82 7.10
C ARG A 35 -16.22 -11.68 6.60
N GLU A 36 -16.15 -10.52 7.23
CA GLU A 36 -16.90 -9.33 6.85
C GLU A 36 -16.44 -8.76 5.51
N ARG A 37 -15.12 -8.81 5.24
CA ARG A 37 -14.52 -8.41 3.97
C ARG A 37 -14.99 -9.30 2.83
N ASP A 38 -14.85 -10.62 2.97
CA ASP A 38 -15.26 -11.60 1.95
C ASP A 38 -16.76 -11.45 1.63
N PHE A 39 -17.58 -11.20 2.67
CA PHE A 39 -19.00 -10.92 2.49
C PHE A 39 -19.25 -9.61 1.73
N ALA A 40 -18.57 -8.52 2.11
CA ALA A 40 -18.70 -7.24 1.41
C ALA A 40 -18.21 -7.31 -0.05
N ASP A 41 -17.13 -8.05 -0.31
CA ASP A 41 -16.52 -8.20 -1.63
C ASP A 41 -17.41 -9.01 -2.59
N ALA A 42 -18.19 -9.97 -2.08
CA ALA A 42 -19.17 -10.73 -2.85
C ALA A 42 -20.40 -9.91 -3.30
N LEU A 43 -20.63 -8.74 -2.71
CA LEU A 43 -21.82 -7.93 -3.00
C LEU A 43 -21.59 -6.95 -4.17
N PRO A 44 -22.64 -6.70 -5.00
CA PRO A 44 -22.55 -5.75 -6.11
C PRO A 44 -22.13 -4.36 -5.66
N TYR A 45 -21.22 -3.73 -6.40
CA TYR A 45 -20.80 -2.37 -6.13
C TYR A 45 -21.97 -1.38 -6.18
N GLY A 46 -22.00 -0.44 -5.24
CA GLY A 46 -23.06 0.57 -5.14
C GLY A 46 -24.39 0.07 -4.56
N SER A 47 -24.53 -1.22 -4.24
CA SER A 47 -25.76 -1.71 -3.59
C SER A 47 -25.85 -1.25 -2.13
N SER A 48 -27.08 -1.09 -1.63
CA SER A 48 -27.33 -0.78 -0.22
C SER A 48 -26.85 -1.91 0.70
N GLU A 49 -26.93 -3.16 0.25
CA GLU A 49 -26.40 -4.32 0.96
C GLU A 49 -24.88 -4.24 1.13
N LYS A 50 -24.14 -3.90 0.06
CA LYS A 50 -22.69 -3.69 0.14
C LYS A 50 -22.35 -2.55 1.07
N ALA A 51 -23.10 -1.44 1.03
CA ALA A 51 -22.89 -0.31 1.94
C ALA A 51 -23.02 -0.74 3.41
N ASN A 52 -24.05 -1.53 3.75
CA ASN A 52 -24.23 -2.07 5.10
C ASN A 52 -23.11 -3.06 5.48
N ALA A 53 -22.70 -3.93 4.55
CA ALA A 53 -21.60 -4.86 4.77
C ALA A 53 -20.27 -4.14 5.03
N LEU A 54 -19.99 -3.05 4.31
CA LEU A 54 -18.78 -2.23 4.52
C LEU A 54 -18.79 -1.54 5.88
N VAL A 55 -19.95 -1.11 6.38
CA VAL A 55 -20.07 -0.58 7.75
C VAL A 55 -19.76 -1.66 8.78
N ALA A 56 -20.29 -2.88 8.61
CA ALA A 56 -20.00 -4.01 9.49
C ALA A 56 -18.51 -4.39 9.45
N MET A 57 -17.94 -4.51 8.25
CA MET A 57 -16.51 -4.74 8.03
C MET A 57 -15.68 -3.67 8.74
N LYS A 58 -16.02 -2.39 8.59
CA LYS A 58 -15.24 -1.33 9.21
C LYS A 58 -15.28 -1.35 10.73
N ARG A 59 -16.43 -1.72 11.32
CA ARG A 59 -16.55 -1.92 12.77
C ARG A 59 -15.65 -3.06 13.24
N ALA A 60 -15.72 -4.21 12.58
CA ALA A 60 -14.86 -5.37 12.89
C ALA A 60 -13.37 -5.05 12.74
N GLU A 61 -12.97 -4.31 11.69
CA GLU A 61 -11.59 -3.81 11.56
C GLU A 61 -11.19 -2.94 12.75
N LEU A 62 -12.01 -1.94 13.12
CA LEU A 62 -11.71 -1.05 14.24
C LEU A 62 -11.57 -1.77 15.57
N GLU A 63 -12.31 -2.86 15.79
CA GLU A 63 -12.16 -3.72 16.96
C GLU A 63 -10.81 -4.47 17.00
N CYS A 64 -10.15 -4.64 15.86
CA CYS A 64 -8.82 -5.23 15.75
C CYS A 64 -7.68 -4.19 15.75
N ARG A 65 -7.98 -2.88 15.72
CA ARG A 65 -6.95 -1.83 15.63
C ARG A 65 -6.16 -1.71 16.93
N ASN A 66 -4.84 -1.69 16.81
CA ASN A 66 -3.86 -1.55 17.89
C ASN A 66 -4.11 -2.57 19.03
N ARG A 67 -4.31 -3.82 18.63
CA ARG A 67 -4.50 -4.96 19.54
C ARG A 67 -3.67 -6.15 19.11
N GLU A 68 -3.27 -6.95 20.08
CA GLU A 68 -2.60 -8.23 19.85
C GLU A 68 -3.47 -9.14 18.97
N GLY A 69 -2.85 -9.83 18.01
CA GLY A 69 -3.56 -10.63 17.00
C GLY A 69 -4.36 -9.82 15.95
N GLY A 70 -4.43 -8.49 16.07
CA GLY A 70 -5.08 -7.60 15.13
C GLY A 70 -4.11 -6.95 14.15
N TYR A 71 -4.26 -5.64 13.96
CA TYR A 71 -3.34 -4.83 13.16
C TYR A 71 -2.92 -3.57 13.91
N TRP A 72 -1.83 -2.95 13.47
CA TRP A 72 -1.24 -1.81 14.14
C TRP A 72 -1.13 -0.62 13.19
N ILE A 73 -1.51 0.56 13.67
CA ILE A 73 -1.42 1.83 12.96
C ILE A 73 -0.86 2.88 13.91
N ALA A 74 0.04 3.72 13.39
CA ALA A 74 0.59 4.86 14.10
C ALA A 74 -0.54 5.79 14.58
N GLY A 75 -0.47 6.22 15.83
CA GLY A 75 -1.52 7.03 16.44
C GLY A 75 -1.07 7.65 17.75
N SER A 76 -2.01 7.89 18.65
CA SER A 76 -1.75 8.49 19.96
C SER A 76 -0.99 7.59 20.91
N ASP A 77 -1.11 6.27 20.75
CA ASP A 77 -0.35 5.30 21.54
C ASP A 77 1.00 5.01 20.86
N PRO A 78 2.14 5.45 21.43
CA PRO A 78 3.45 5.25 20.83
C PRO A 78 3.87 3.78 20.81
N SER A 79 3.29 2.90 21.64
CA SER A 79 3.63 1.47 21.66
C SER A 79 3.32 0.77 20.34
N ALA A 80 2.41 1.32 19.52
CA ALA A 80 2.12 0.79 18.19
C ALA A 80 3.37 0.71 17.29
N ALA A 81 4.37 1.56 17.51
CA ALA A 81 5.64 1.52 16.77
C ALA A 81 6.46 0.25 17.07
N GLU A 82 6.32 -0.34 18.26
CA GLU A 82 7.02 -1.58 18.66
C GLU A 82 6.52 -2.79 17.86
N HIS A 83 5.33 -2.69 17.26
CA HIS A 83 4.73 -3.75 16.46
C HIS A 83 4.98 -3.61 14.96
N ALA A 84 5.78 -2.63 14.54
CA ALA A 84 6.04 -2.40 13.13
C ALA A 84 6.97 -3.44 12.51
N LEU A 85 6.83 -3.63 11.19
CA LEU A 85 7.79 -4.41 10.42
C LEU A 85 9.07 -3.61 10.28
N VAL A 86 10.15 -4.10 10.86
CA VAL A 86 11.45 -3.43 10.84
C VAL A 86 12.46 -4.23 10.04
N GLY A 87 13.44 -3.52 9.49
CA GLY A 87 14.58 -4.15 8.85
C GLY A 87 15.62 -3.13 8.45
N ARG A 88 16.73 -3.64 7.93
CA ARG A 88 17.92 -2.85 7.66
C ARG A 88 18.62 -3.34 6.41
N PHE A 89 19.19 -2.41 5.66
CA PHE A 89 20.07 -2.67 4.52
C PHE A 89 21.40 -1.94 4.71
N GLY A 90 22.46 -2.51 4.11
CA GLY A 90 23.70 -1.77 3.91
C GLY A 90 23.42 -0.50 3.11
N ALA A 91 23.98 0.64 3.49
CA ALA A 91 23.69 1.90 2.79
C ALA A 91 24.10 1.86 1.32
N SER A 92 25.17 1.12 1.00
CA SER A 92 25.63 0.89 -0.38
C SER A 92 24.76 -0.09 -1.16
N SER A 93 23.82 -0.78 -0.51
CA SER A 93 22.92 -1.76 -1.11
C SER A 93 21.54 -1.18 -1.43
N VAL A 94 21.30 0.10 -1.14
CA VAL A 94 20.04 0.79 -1.46
C VAL A 94 20.36 1.91 -2.44
N GLY A 95 19.97 1.73 -3.71
CA GLY A 95 20.08 2.79 -4.70
C GLY A 95 18.89 3.73 -4.64
N ARG A 96 17.69 3.16 -4.67
CA ARG A 96 16.42 3.90 -4.71
C ARG A 96 15.39 3.22 -3.85
N PHE A 97 14.44 3.99 -3.34
CA PHE A 97 13.30 3.42 -2.63
C PHE A 97 12.05 4.25 -2.87
N ALA A 98 10.90 3.62 -2.65
CA ALA A 98 9.61 4.26 -2.64
C ALA A 98 8.79 3.82 -1.41
N LEU A 99 8.11 4.76 -0.76
CA LEU A 99 7.01 4.47 0.17
C LEU A 99 5.70 4.87 -0.50
N LEU A 100 4.72 3.98 -0.45
CA LEU A 100 3.43 4.16 -1.08
C LEU A 100 2.32 3.84 -0.07
N THR A 101 1.27 4.65 -0.04
CA THR A 101 0.00 4.21 0.53
C THR A 101 -0.62 3.14 -0.36
N ASP A 102 -1.54 2.34 0.18
CA ASP A 102 -2.28 1.32 -0.57
C ASP A 102 -2.92 1.88 -1.85
N GLY A 103 -3.49 3.09 -1.78
CA GLY A 103 -4.05 3.80 -2.94
C GLY A 103 -3.07 4.03 -4.09
N ALA A 104 -1.78 4.24 -3.80
CA ALA A 104 -0.75 4.37 -4.83
C ALA A 104 -0.17 3.01 -5.25
N ALA A 105 -0.02 2.06 -4.32
CA ALA A 105 0.48 0.71 -4.58
C ALA A 105 -0.44 -0.09 -5.53
N ARG A 106 -1.74 0.27 -5.61
CA ARG A 106 -2.72 -0.27 -6.56
C ARG A 106 -2.24 -0.31 -8.02
N ALA A 107 -1.34 0.58 -8.45
CA ALA A 107 -0.77 0.54 -9.79
C ALA A 107 -0.16 -0.84 -10.12
N VAL A 108 0.49 -1.46 -9.13
CA VAL A 108 1.14 -2.77 -9.23
C VAL A 108 0.21 -3.86 -8.69
N ASP A 109 -0.23 -3.74 -7.44
CA ASP A 109 -0.84 -4.85 -6.70
C ASP A 109 -2.27 -5.17 -7.13
N LEU A 110 -3.07 -4.16 -7.49
CA LEU A 110 -4.48 -4.33 -7.84
C LEU A 110 -4.70 -4.30 -9.35
N PHE A 111 -4.15 -3.28 -10.02
CA PHE A 111 -4.39 -3.06 -11.44
C PHE A 111 -3.45 -3.87 -12.34
N GLY A 112 -2.32 -4.34 -11.80
CA GLY A 112 -1.33 -5.11 -12.56
C GLY A 112 -0.81 -4.35 -13.77
N MET A 113 -0.72 -3.02 -13.69
CA MET A 113 -0.31 -2.18 -14.82
C MET A 113 1.16 -2.42 -15.16
N PHE A 114 1.96 -2.61 -14.11
CA PHE A 114 3.42 -2.62 -14.13
C PHE A 114 3.95 -3.57 -13.05
N ASP A 115 5.17 -4.06 -13.24
CA ASP A 115 5.99 -4.54 -12.13
C ASP A 115 6.70 -3.35 -11.42
N TRP A 116 7.39 -3.62 -10.32
CA TRP A 116 8.12 -2.59 -9.58
C TRP A 116 9.24 -1.93 -10.39
N SER A 117 9.85 -2.64 -11.34
CA SER A 117 10.85 -2.06 -12.24
C SER A 117 10.26 -0.94 -13.09
N HIS A 118 9.11 -1.18 -13.72
CA HIS A 118 8.40 -0.18 -14.50
C HIS A 118 7.82 0.93 -13.64
N ALA A 119 7.32 0.63 -12.43
CA ALA A 119 6.88 1.65 -11.49
C ALA A 119 8.03 2.60 -11.09
N PHE A 120 9.24 2.08 -10.84
CA PHE A 120 10.42 2.90 -10.52
C PHE A 120 10.91 3.73 -11.70
N LYS A 121 10.86 3.21 -12.93
CA LYS A 121 11.11 4.01 -14.14
C LYS A 121 10.14 5.18 -14.23
N LEU A 122 8.85 4.93 -14.04
CA LEU A 122 7.82 5.98 -14.05
C LEU A 122 8.05 7.02 -12.94
N LEU A 123 8.41 6.58 -11.74
CA LEU A 123 8.74 7.48 -10.62
C LEU A 123 9.98 8.33 -10.91
N ALA A 124 11.02 7.76 -11.52
CA ALA A 124 12.22 8.50 -11.92
C ALA A 124 11.91 9.54 -13.01
N ASP A 125 11.09 9.17 -14.01
CA ASP A 125 10.83 10.00 -15.19
C ASP A 125 9.76 11.09 -14.95
N ARG A 126 8.75 10.77 -14.12
CA ARG A 126 7.52 11.58 -13.97
C ARG A 126 7.18 11.90 -12.50
N GLY A 127 7.98 11.42 -11.55
CA GLY A 127 7.74 11.60 -10.13
C GLY A 127 6.46 10.91 -9.62
N ALA A 128 6.13 11.21 -8.37
CA ALA A 128 4.91 10.71 -7.71
C ALA A 128 3.62 11.03 -8.50
N HIS A 129 3.55 12.21 -9.13
CA HIS A 129 2.38 12.62 -9.91
C HIS A 129 2.16 11.70 -11.13
N GLY A 130 3.24 11.24 -11.78
CA GLY A 130 3.13 10.29 -12.88
C GLY A 130 2.51 8.96 -12.46
N LEU A 131 2.98 8.37 -11.36
CA LEU A 131 2.44 7.11 -10.85
C LEU A 131 0.98 7.26 -10.40
N ILE A 132 0.66 8.32 -9.65
CA ILE A 132 -0.72 8.59 -9.21
C ILE A 132 -1.63 8.88 -10.41
N GLY A 133 -1.15 9.61 -11.41
CA GLY A 133 -1.88 9.87 -12.65
C GLY A 133 -2.23 8.57 -13.40
N ALA A 134 -1.30 7.61 -13.46
CA ALA A 134 -1.54 6.30 -14.04
C ALA A 134 -2.64 5.52 -13.28
N VAL A 135 -2.61 5.54 -11.94
CA VAL A 135 -3.67 4.99 -11.08
C VAL A 135 -5.03 5.63 -11.44
N ARG A 136 -5.11 6.97 -11.48
CA ARG A 136 -6.36 7.67 -11.80
C ARG A 136 -6.88 7.38 -13.19
N HIS A 137 -5.99 7.19 -14.15
CA HIS A 137 -6.39 6.83 -15.51
C HIS A 137 -7.13 5.49 -15.52
N VAL A 138 -6.59 4.47 -14.85
CA VAL A 138 -7.25 3.16 -14.72
C VAL A 138 -8.57 3.27 -13.96
N GLU A 139 -8.59 3.97 -12.84
CA GLU A 139 -9.82 4.18 -12.05
C GLU A 139 -10.93 4.84 -12.88
N SER A 140 -10.59 5.83 -13.71
CA SER A 140 -11.53 6.53 -14.59
C SER A 140 -12.08 5.65 -15.71
N SER A 141 -11.33 4.62 -16.11
CA SER A 141 -11.75 3.64 -17.12
C SER A 141 -12.70 2.57 -16.58
N ASP A 142 -12.80 2.45 -15.25
CA ASP A 142 -13.62 1.45 -14.56
C ASP A 142 -14.42 2.07 -13.40
N PRO A 143 -15.32 3.03 -13.69
CA PRO A 143 -16.09 3.75 -12.66
C PRO A 143 -17.14 2.86 -11.98
N ALA A 144 -17.55 1.77 -12.63
CA ALA A 144 -18.44 0.76 -12.06
C ALA A 144 -17.70 -0.37 -11.33
N VAL A 145 -16.37 -0.29 -11.25
CA VAL A 145 -15.46 -1.26 -10.59
C VAL A 145 -15.65 -2.73 -11.02
N LEU A 146 -16.03 -2.94 -12.28
CA LEU A 146 -16.34 -4.27 -12.81
C LEU A 146 -15.06 -5.02 -13.20
N ARG A 147 -14.10 -4.31 -13.81
CA ARG A 147 -12.86 -4.91 -14.29
C ARG A 147 -11.90 -5.20 -13.14
N TRP A 148 -11.85 -4.31 -12.15
CA TRP A 148 -11.08 -4.50 -10.91
C TRP A 148 -11.99 -4.29 -9.70
N PRO A 149 -12.64 -5.35 -9.18
CA PRO A 149 -13.54 -5.28 -8.03
C PRO A 149 -12.87 -4.63 -6.81
N ARG A 150 -13.52 -3.58 -6.26
CA ARG A 150 -13.02 -2.80 -5.13
C ARG A 150 -14.14 -2.03 -4.43
N ASN A 151 -13.89 -1.59 -3.20
CA ASN A 151 -14.91 -0.94 -2.35
C ASN A 151 -15.11 0.55 -2.64
N LYS A 152 -14.21 1.16 -3.40
CA LYS A 152 -14.26 2.57 -3.83
C LYS A 152 -13.57 2.72 -5.17
N VAL A 153 -14.11 3.58 -6.05
CA VAL A 153 -13.51 3.86 -7.37
C VAL A 153 -12.07 4.33 -7.20
N SER A 154 -11.85 5.28 -6.29
CA SER A 154 -10.58 5.94 -5.99
C SER A 154 -10.30 5.92 -4.49
N ASP A 155 -9.01 5.84 -4.14
CA ASP A 155 -8.47 6.01 -2.79
C ASP A 155 -7.51 7.19 -2.71
N ASP A 156 -7.29 7.75 -1.52
CA ASP A 156 -6.18 8.66 -1.28
C ASP A 156 -4.84 7.97 -1.59
N ALA A 157 -3.98 8.66 -2.34
CA ALA A 157 -2.74 8.09 -2.85
C ALA A 157 -1.59 9.05 -2.54
N SER A 158 -0.58 8.55 -1.81
CA SER A 158 0.65 9.29 -1.52
C SER A 158 1.86 8.44 -1.85
N VAL A 159 2.90 9.09 -2.36
CA VAL A 159 4.16 8.45 -2.73
C VAL A 159 5.33 9.32 -2.28
N VAL A 160 6.28 8.71 -1.60
CA VAL A 160 7.64 9.23 -1.43
C VAL A 160 8.55 8.40 -2.30
N TYR A 161 9.34 9.03 -3.16
CA TYR A 161 10.38 8.37 -3.95
C TYR A 161 11.70 9.12 -3.73
N ALA A 162 12.77 8.36 -3.49
CA ALA A 162 14.07 8.94 -3.26
C ALA A 162 15.19 8.05 -3.81
N GLU A 163 16.26 8.71 -4.24
CA GLU A 163 17.49 8.08 -4.69
C GLU A 163 18.59 8.39 -3.68
N LEU A 164 19.21 7.35 -3.15
CA LEU A 164 20.34 7.47 -2.25
C LEU A 164 21.62 7.46 -3.09
N ARG A 165 22.26 8.62 -3.18
CA ARG A 165 23.59 8.69 -3.79
C ARG A 165 24.62 8.16 -2.82
N PRO A 166 25.56 7.30 -3.26
CA PRO A 166 26.74 6.98 -2.46
C PRO A 166 27.46 8.28 -2.12
N CYS A 167 27.78 8.49 -0.84
CA CYS A 167 28.66 9.58 -0.46
C CYS A 167 30.04 9.27 -1.05
N MET A 168 30.48 10.06 -2.03
CA MET A 168 31.86 10.01 -2.50
C MET A 168 32.75 10.40 -1.31
N ARG A 169 33.54 9.44 -0.82
CA ARG A 169 34.62 9.71 0.15
C ARG A 169 35.83 10.25 -0.58
#